data_AF-A0A7G2K1I5-F1
#
_entry.id   AF-A0A7G2K1I5-F1
#
_cell.length_a   1.000
_cell.length_b   1.000
_cell.length_c   1.000
_cell.angle_alpha   90.00
_cell.angle_beta   90.00
_cell.angle_gamma   90.00
#
_symmetry.space_group_name_H-M   'P 1'
#
loop_
_entity.id
_entity.type
_entity.pdbx_description
1 polymer ?
#
loop_
_entity_poly.entity_id
_entity_poly.type
_entity_poly.pdbx_seq_one_letter_code
_entity_poly.pdbx_strand_id
1 'polypeptide(L)'
;MLIALKVREANTEEISGAVAASLQNAKAFPYPNYPFADIVGTGGNGQNTINISTTSAIVAASMGAKIAKHGNRSVSSKSGASDVLTALGVNVNVTPEQARQALDEIGVCFLFAQQYHSGFRHVAPVRATLKTRTIFNILGPLINPARPTYHLLGVYAPELFEGTFLLLV
;
A
#
# COMPACT_ATOMS: atom_id res chain seq x y z
N MET A 1 -21.58 9.75 -3.14
CA MET A 1 -20.37 10.20 -2.41
C MET A 1 -19.07 10.07 -3.22
N LEU A 2 -18.59 8.87 -3.58
CA LEU A 2 -17.26 8.71 -4.22
C LEU A 2 -17.04 9.55 -5.48
N ILE A 3 -18.05 9.65 -6.35
CA ILE A 3 -17.99 10.47 -7.56
C ILE A 3 -17.96 11.97 -7.23
N ALA A 4 -18.70 12.41 -6.21
CA ALA A 4 -18.67 13.81 -5.78
C ALA A 4 -17.28 14.21 -5.26
N LEU A 5 -16.65 13.37 -4.43
CA LEU A 5 -15.27 13.57 -3.96
C LEU A 5 -14.26 13.57 -5.11
N LYS A 6 -14.49 12.74 -6.14
CA LYS A 6 -13.63 12.72 -7.33
C LYS A 6 -13.75 14.03 -8.13
N VAL A 7 -14.97 14.49 -8.39
CA VAL A 7 -15.24 15.68 -9.22
C VAL A 7 -14.79 16.96 -8.51
N ARG A 8 -14.97 17.05 -7.19
CA ARG A 8 -14.50 18.19 -6.38
C ARG A 8 -13.01 18.15 -6.08
N GLU A 9 -12.39 16.97 -6.21
CA GLU A 9 -11.07 16.64 -5.68
C GLU A 9 -11.06 16.67 -4.14
N ALA A 10 -10.88 15.49 -3.52
CA ALA A 10 -10.89 15.38 -2.06
C ALA A 10 -9.72 16.18 -1.48
N ASN A 11 -10.00 16.98 -0.46
CA ASN A 11 -8.98 17.82 0.16
C ASN A 11 -8.14 17.03 1.20
N THR A 12 -7.07 17.65 1.71
CA THR A 12 -6.14 17.03 2.66
C THR A 12 -6.81 16.55 3.95
N GLU A 13 -7.78 17.30 4.48
CA GLU A 13 -8.49 16.92 5.71
C GLU A 13 -9.36 15.68 5.50
N GLU A 14 -10.05 15.61 4.36
CA GLU A 14 -10.89 14.46 3.99
C GLU A 14 -10.04 13.21 3.74
N ILE A 15 -8.90 13.36 3.07
CA ILE A 15 -7.94 12.26 2.87
C ILE A 15 -7.38 11.80 4.21
N SER A 16 -6.95 12.74 5.06
CA SER A 16 -6.39 12.42 6.39
C SER A 16 -7.40 11.73 7.28
N GLY A 17 -8.65 12.19 7.30
CA GLY A 17 -9.74 11.55 8.02
C GLY A 17 -10.03 10.14 7.51
N ALA A 18 -10.03 9.95 6.19
CA ALA A 18 -10.20 8.62 5.59
C ALA A 18 -9.03 7.67 5.89
N VAL A 19 -7.79 8.17 5.91
CA VAL A 19 -6.60 7.41 6.32
C VAL A 19 -6.71 7.01 7.79
N ALA A 20 -7.02 7.95 8.68
CA ALA A 20 -7.17 7.71 10.11
C ALA A 20 -8.26 6.65 10.38
N ALA A 21 -9.43 6.79 9.75
CA ALA A 21 -10.51 5.81 9.86
C ALA A 21 -10.10 4.44 9.34
N SER A 22 -9.36 4.38 8.23
CA SER A 22 -8.88 3.12 7.65
C SER A 22 -7.87 2.41 8.54
N LEU A 23 -6.95 3.15 9.16
CA LEU A 23 -5.95 2.63 10.09
C LEU A 23 -6.56 2.22 11.44
N GLN A 24 -7.56 2.95 11.93
CA GLN A 24 -8.27 2.62 13.18
C GLN A 24 -9.04 1.30 13.06
N ASN A 25 -9.57 1.01 11.87
CA ASN A 25 -10.31 -0.23 11.58
C ASN A 25 -9.45 -1.34 10.99
N ALA A 26 -8.14 -1.13 10.84
CA ALA A 26 -7.23 -2.15 10.35
C ALA A 26 -6.97 -3.21 11.42
N LYS A 27 -6.75 -4.46 11.01
CA LYS A 27 -6.20 -5.49 11.89
C LYS A 27 -4.87 -4.99 12.45
N ALA A 28 -4.64 -5.17 13.75
CA ALA A 28 -3.42 -4.71 14.40
C ALA A 28 -2.17 -5.45 13.84
N PHE A 29 -1.06 -4.73 13.81
CA PHE A 29 0.26 -5.24 13.52
C PHE A 29 1.20 -4.96 14.70
N PRO A 30 2.06 -5.90 15.15
CA PRO A 30 3.00 -5.64 16.23
C PRO A 30 4.09 -4.64 15.82
N TYR A 31 4.02 -3.41 16.33
CA TYR A 31 4.87 -2.30 15.91
C TYR A 31 6.37 -2.51 16.23
N PRO A 32 7.28 -2.29 15.26
CA PRO A 32 8.72 -2.28 15.51
C PRO A 32 9.15 -1.06 16.30
N ASN A 33 10.19 -1.21 17.13
CA ASN A 33 10.80 -0.12 17.90
C ASN A 33 12.07 0.44 17.22
N TYR A 34 12.23 0.19 15.92
CA TYR A 34 13.35 0.66 15.11
C TYR A 34 12.81 1.32 13.83
N PRO A 35 13.58 2.19 13.14
CA PRO A 35 13.15 2.79 11.89
C PRO A 35 12.99 1.77 10.78
N PHE A 36 11.92 1.89 10.00
CA PHE A 36 11.63 1.05 8.85
C PHE A 36 10.81 1.82 7.82
N ALA A 37 10.74 1.30 6.60
CA ALA A 37 10.10 1.97 5.47
C ALA A 37 9.04 1.10 4.79
N ASP A 38 8.19 1.76 4.01
CA ASP A 38 7.38 1.14 2.96
C ASP A 38 7.76 1.72 1.60
N ILE A 39 7.73 0.86 0.57
CA ILE A 39 7.96 1.22 -0.83
C ILE A 39 6.71 0.82 -1.59
N VAL A 40 5.87 1.79 -1.93
CA VAL A 40 4.50 1.54 -2.39
C VAL A 40 4.08 2.60 -3.41
N GLY A 41 3.06 2.31 -4.20
CA GLY A 41 2.50 3.28 -5.13
C GLY A 41 0.98 3.19 -5.19
N THR A 42 0.36 4.29 -5.59
CA THR A 42 -1.09 4.42 -5.83
C THR A 42 -1.58 3.43 -6.90
N GLY A 43 -0.69 3.00 -7.80
CA GLY A 43 -0.97 2.08 -8.88
C GLY A 43 -1.91 2.68 -9.94
N GLY A 44 -2.19 1.90 -10.99
CA GLY A 44 -3.16 2.30 -12.02
C GLY A 44 -2.72 3.49 -12.88
N ASN A 45 -1.42 3.71 -13.05
CA ASN A 45 -0.85 4.64 -14.04
C ASN A 45 -1.05 4.17 -15.50
N GLY A 46 -1.64 2.99 -15.72
CA GLY A 46 -1.90 2.42 -17.05
C GLY A 46 -0.65 1.97 -17.79
N GLN A 47 0.53 2.17 -17.19
CA GLN A 47 1.79 1.69 -17.72
C GLN A 47 1.94 0.25 -17.25
N ASN A 48 2.01 -0.69 -18.20
CA ASN A 48 2.24 -2.11 -17.94
C ASN A 48 3.70 -2.35 -17.52
N THR A 49 4.14 -1.70 -16.45
CA THR A 49 5.48 -1.82 -15.92
C THR A 49 5.64 -3.12 -15.12
N ILE A 50 6.89 -3.49 -14.89
CA ILE A 50 7.23 -4.53 -13.93
C ILE A 50 6.84 -4.09 -12.50
N ASN A 51 6.84 -5.01 -11.54
CA ASN A 51 6.57 -4.71 -10.13
C ASN A 51 7.78 -4.00 -9.48
N ILE A 52 8.04 -2.74 -9.90
CA ILE A 52 9.19 -1.93 -9.49
C ILE A 52 9.23 -1.83 -7.96
N SER A 53 8.15 -1.39 -7.32
CA SER A 53 8.12 -1.21 -5.87
C SER A 53 8.33 -2.51 -5.07
N THR A 54 7.95 -3.66 -5.62
CA THR A 54 8.22 -4.97 -4.98
C THR A 54 9.69 -5.34 -5.12
N THR A 55 10.25 -5.12 -6.30
CA THR A 55 11.67 -5.38 -6.59
C THR A 55 12.55 -4.47 -5.74
N SER A 56 12.24 -3.18 -5.67
CA SER A 56 12.96 -2.20 -4.84
C SER A 56 12.89 -2.55 -3.36
N ALA A 57 11.76 -3.06 -2.85
CA ALA A 57 11.64 -3.51 -1.46
C ALA A 57 12.61 -4.66 -1.14
N ILE A 58 12.72 -5.64 -2.05
CA ILE A 58 13.65 -6.78 -1.91
C ILE A 58 15.10 -6.29 -1.95
N VAL A 59 15.44 -5.45 -2.93
CA VAL A 59 16.81 -4.90 -3.06
C VAL A 59 17.18 -4.06 -1.84
N ALA A 60 16.33 -3.15 -1.39
CA ALA A 60 16.59 -2.31 -0.22
C ALA A 60 16.82 -3.17 1.04
N ALA A 61 16.01 -4.22 1.24
CA ALA A 61 16.18 -5.14 2.35
C ALA A 61 17.49 -5.93 2.28
N SER A 62 17.90 -6.37 1.09
CA SER A 62 19.21 -7.01 0.88
C SER A 62 20.40 -6.09 1.19
N MET A 63 20.18 -4.78 1.18
CA MET A 63 21.18 -3.75 1.53
C MET A 63 21.05 -3.28 2.99
N GLY A 64 20.26 -3.97 3.81
CA GLY A 64 20.14 -3.74 5.26
C GLY A 64 18.99 -2.81 5.68
N ALA A 65 18.19 -2.30 4.75
CA ALA A 65 17.00 -1.53 5.13
C ALA A 65 15.90 -2.45 5.71
N LYS A 66 15.14 -1.95 6.68
CA LYS A 66 13.95 -2.64 7.19
C LYS A 66 12.72 -2.23 6.39
N ILE A 67 12.08 -3.16 5.67
CA ILE A 67 10.97 -2.86 4.75
C ILE A 67 9.70 -3.62 5.13
N ALA A 68 8.68 -2.90 5.58
CA ALA A 68 7.34 -3.46 5.81
C ALA A 68 6.44 -3.07 4.63
N LYS A 69 6.48 -3.84 3.56
CA LYS A 69 5.82 -3.48 2.30
C LYS A 69 4.31 -3.70 2.39
N HIS A 70 3.50 -2.66 2.21
CA HIS A 70 2.06 -2.82 2.03
C HIS A 70 1.73 -3.06 0.55
N GLY A 71 0.84 -4.00 0.27
CA GLY A 71 0.44 -4.26 -1.11
C GLY A 71 -0.78 -5.13 -1.27
N ASN A 72 -1.23 -5.25 -2.52
CA ASN A 72 -2.42 -6.00 -2.88
C ASN A 72 -2.21 -6.74 -4.22
N ARG A 73 -3.20 -7.54 -4.60
CA ARG A 73 -3.37 -8.07 -5.95
C ARG A 73 -3.61 -6.93 -6.93
N SER A 74 -3.32 -7.18 -8.21
CA SER A 74 -3.64 -6.18 -9.22
C SER A 74 -5.14 -5.91 -9.32
N VAL A 75 -5.48 -4.64 -9.52
CA VAL A 75 -6.85 -4.20 -9.87
C VAL A 75 -6.94 -3.64 -11.29
N SER A 76 -5.80 -3.44 -11.98
CA SER A 76 -5.75 -2.76 -13.30
C SER A 76 -4.54 -3.09 -14.18
N SER A 77 -3.49 -3.73 -13.63
CA SER A 77 -2.31 -4.20 -14.37
C SER A 77 -2.35 -5.72 -14.58
N LYS A 78 -1.39 -6.26 -15.35
CA LYS A 78 -1.24 -7.71 -15.56
C LYS A 78 -0.89 -8.49 -14.27
N SER A 79 -0.25 -7.86 -13.28
CA SER A 79 0.16 -8.50 -12.02
C SER A 79 0.42 -7.48 -10.93
N GLY A 80 -0.05 -7.74 -9.70
CA GLY A 80 0.20 -6.92 -8.52
C GLY A 80 1.33 -7.47 -7.64
N ALA A 81 1.62 -6.78 -6.54
CA ALA A 81 2.71 -7.14 -5.64
C ALA A 81 2.55 -8.55 -5.05
N SER A 82 1.34 -8.89 -4.59
CA SER A 82 1.08 -10.23 -4.05
C SER A 82 1.14 -11.32 -5.11
N ASP A 83 0.77 -11.02 -6.36
CA ASP A 83 0.80 -11.99 -7.46
C ASP A 83 2.25 -12.38 -7.79
N VAL A 84 3.17 -11.41 -7.84
CA VAL A 84 4.60 -11.67 -8.04
C VAL A 84 5.20 -12.43 -6.88
N LEU A 85 4.94 -12.02 -5.63
CA LEU A 85 5.47 -12.70 -4.45
C LEU A 85 4.97 -14.16 -4.38
N THR A 86 3.69 -14.39 -4.69
CA THR A 86 3.13 -15.75 -4.75
C THR A 86 3.81 -16.58 -5.84
N ALA A 87 4.06 -16.00 -7.01
CA ALA A 87 4.77 -16.69 -8.11
C ALA A 87 6.23 -17.04 -7.75
N LEU A 88 6.86 -16.26 -6.87
CA LEU A 88 8.19 -16.54 -6.32
C LEU A 88 8.17 -17.56 -5.16
N GLY A 89 7.01 -18.13 -4.81
CA GLY A 89 6.87 -19.10 -3.73
C GLY A 89 6.74 -18.50 -2.34
N VAL A 90 6.59 -17.18 -2.22
CA VAL A 90 6.37 -16.52 -0.93
C VAL A 90 4.92 -16.74 -0.49
N ASN A 91 4.73 -17.26 0.72
CA ASN A 91 3.41 -17.28 1.33
C ASN A 91 3.04 -15.85 1.78
N VAL A 92 2.16 -15.19 1.01
CA VAL A 92 1.67 -13.84 1.33
C VAL A 92 0.53 -13.83 2.35
N ASN A 93 0.01 -15.00 2.75
CA ASN A 93 -1.10 -15.14 3.71
C ASN A 93 -0.58 -15.53 5.08
N VAL A 94 0.38 -14.78 5.61
CA VAL A 94 0.94 -14.99 6.95
C VAL A 94 0.16 -14.22 8.02
N THR A 95 0.35 -14.56 9.28
CA THR A 95 -0.21 -13.77 10.39
C THR A 95 0.60 -12.49 10.62
N PRO A 96 0.05 -11.47 11.31
CA PRO A 96 0.80 -10.27 11.67
C PRO A 96 2.09 -10.57 12.46
N GLU A 97 2.07 -11.59 13.31
CA GLU A 97 3.22 -12.01 14.12
C GLU A 97 4.31 -12.63 13.24
N GLN A 98 3.94 -13.48 12.29
CA GLN A 98 4.88 -14.06 11.32
C GLN A 98 5.46 -12.98 10.39
N ALA A 99 4.62 -12.05 9.92
CA ALA A 99 5.10 -10.90 9.15
C ALA A 99 6.05 -10.03 9.97
N ARG A 100 5.78 -9.82 11.27
CA ARG A 100 6.70 -9.10 12.15
C ARG A 100 8.01 -9.85 12.33
N GLN A 101 7.97 -11.15 12.57
CA GLN A 101 9.16 -11.99 12.68
C GLN A 101 10.02 -11.91 11.41
N ALA A 102 9.41 -11.99 10.23
CA ALA A 102 10.12 -11.84 8.96
C ALA A 102 10.80 -10.46 8.83
N LEU A 103 10.14 -9.38 9.28
CA LEU A 103 10.75 -8.05 9.30
C LEU A 103 11.98 -7.99 10.24
N ASP A 104 11.87 -8.60 11.42
CA ASP A 104 12.94 -8.63 12.41
C ASP A 104 14.14 -9.45 11.90
N GLU A 105 13.91 -10.67 11.40
CA GLU A 105 14.94 -11.64 11.04
C GLU A 105 15.49 -11.47 9.62
N ILE A 106 14.61 -11.25 8.63
CA ILE A 106 14.96 -11.21 7.20
C ILE A 106 15.14 -9.76 6.73
N GLY A 107 14.55 -8.79 7.45
CA GLY A 107 14.59 -7.37 7.07
C GLY A 107 13.47 -6.93 6.14
N VAL A 108 12.64 -7.85 5.65
CA VAL A 108 11.48 -7.53 4.81
C VAL A 108 10.28 -8.38 5.19
N CYS A 109 9.11 -7.75 5.20
CA CYS A 109 7.83 -8.45 5.23
C CYS A 109 6.85 -7.86 4.23
N PHE A 110 5.83 -8.65 3.87
CA PHE A 110 4.74 -8.22 3.03
C PHE A 110 3.43 -8.22 3.82
N LEU A 111 2.77 -7.07 3.82
CA LEU A 111 1.49 -6.85 4.49
C LEU A 111 0.40 -6.88 3.43
N PHE A 112 -0.31 -8.00 3.31
CA PHE A 112 -1.32 -8.18 2.29
C PHE A 112 -2.61 -7.44 2.65
N ALA A 113 -2.94 -6.37 1.93
CA ALA A 113 -4.01 -5.43 2.26
C ALA A 113 -5.36 -6.09 2.61
N GLN A 114 -5.72 -7.20 1.95
CA GLN A 114 -6.98 -7.91 2.19
C GLN A 114 -7.07 -8.53 3.59
N GLN A 115 -5.93 -8.86 4.21
CA GLN A 115 -5.88 -9.41 5.58
C GLN A 115 -6.03 -8.33 6.65
N TYR A 116 -5.65 -7.08 6.33
CA TYR A 116 -5.63 -5.99 7.30
C TYR A 116 -6.85 -5.07 7.19
N HIS A 117 -7.36 -4.83 5.98
CA HIS A 117 -8.47 -3.89 5.74
C HIS A 117 -9.76 -4.62 5.33
N SER A 118 -10.24 -5.52 6.20
CA SER A 118 -11.41 -6.37 5.91
C SER A 118 -12.67 -5.55 5.55
N GLY A 119 -12.83 -4.36 6.14
CA GLY A 119 -13.94 -3.44 5.83
C GLY A 119 -13.96 -2.97 4.37
N PHE A 120 -12.83 -2.99 3.66
CA PHE A 120 -12.76 -2.57 2.26
C PHE A 120 -13.50 -3.53 1.32
N ARG A 121 -13.86 -4.74 1.78
CA ARG A 121 -14.75 -5.63 1.03
C ARG A 121 -16.10 -4.99 0.70
N HIS A 122 -16.58 -4.07 1.54
CA HIS A 122 -17.87 -3.40 1.36
C HIS A 122 -17.86 -2.39 0.20
N VAL A 123 -16.69 -1.81 -0.11
CA VAL A 123 -16.55 -0.85 -1.21
C VAL A 123 -16.04 -1.48 -2.50
N ALA A 124 -15.50 -2.70 -2.44
CA ALA A 124 -14.95 -3.38 -3.60
C ALA A 124 -15.95 -3.54 -4.78
N PRO A 125 -17.22 -3.96 -4.58
CA PRO A 125 -18.18 -4.07 -5.68
C PRO A 125 -18.49 -2.71 -6.32
N VAL A 126 -18.64 -1.67 -5.50
CA VAL A 126 -18.89 -0.30 -5.98
C VAL A 126 -17.74 0.20 -6.84
N ARG A 127 -16.50 -0.02 -6.40
CA ARG A 127 -15.30 0.36 -7.17
C ARG A 127 -15.21 -0.39 -8.50
N ALA A 128 -15.53 -1.69 -8.50
CA ALA A 128 -15.54 -2.50 -9.71
C ALA A 128 -16.58 -2.01 -10.73
N THR A 129 -17.75 -1.58 -10.28
CA THR A 129 -18.78 -1.00 -11.15
C THR A 129 -18.40 0.38 -11.69
N LEU A 130 -17.83 1.25 -10.85
CA LEU A 130 -17.48 2.61 -11.26
C LEU A 130 -16.36 2.68 -12.30
N LYS A 131 -15.46 1.67 -12.35
CA LYS A 131 -14.33 1.56 -13.30
C LYS A 131 -13.54 2.85 -13.47
N THR A 132 -13.41 3.62 -12.40
CA THR A 132 -12.73 4.90 -12.40
C THR A 132 -12.02 5.13 -11.08
N ARG A 133 -10.99 5.98 -11.10
CA ARG A 133 -10.23 6.32 -9.89
C ARG A 133 -11.11 7.07 -8.89
N THR A 134 -10.93 6.78 -7.61
CA THR A 134 -11.60 7.47 -6.49
C THR A 134 -10.58 7.70 -5.37
N ILE A 135 -11.00 8.32 -4.27
CA ILE A 135 -10.16 8.51 -3.08
C ILE A 135 -9.46 7.22 -2.61
N PHE A 136 -10.06 6.04 -2.82
CA PHE A 136 -9.45 4.74 -2.49
C PHE A 136 -8.16 4.42 -3.26
N ASN A 137 -7.92 5.05 -4.41
CA ASN A 137 -6.65 4.91 -5.13
C ASN A 137 -5.50 5.66 -4.43
N ILE A 138 -5.83 6.70 -3.66
CA ILE A 138 -4.88 7.49 -2.87
C ILE A 138 -4.65 6.83 -1.51
N LEU A 139 -5.70 6.22 -0.92
CA LEU A 139 -5.61 5.63 0.42
C LEU A 139 -4.61 4.47 0.52
N GLY A 140 -4.51 3.60 -0.48
CA GLY A 140 -3.74 2.34 -0.39
C GLY A 140 -2.30 2.51 0.14
N PRO A 141 -1.50 3.43 -0.43
CA PRO A 141 -0.16 3.78 0.06
C PRO A 141 -0.08 4.39 1.46
N LEU A 142 -1.18 4.98 1.96
CA LEU A 142 -1.21 5.77 3.19
C LEU A 142 -1.71 4.97 4.40
N ILE A 143 -2.23 3.77 4.19
CA ILE A 143 -2.90 2.97 5.21
C ILE A 143 -2.11 1.73 5.61
N ASN A 144 -0.77 1.74 5.45
CA ASN A 144 0.06 0.63 5.90
C ASN A 144 -0.17 0.37 7.40
N PRO A 145 -0.65 -0.83 7.80
CA PRO A 145 -1.05 -1.11 9.18
C PRO A 145 0.13 -1.13 10.15
N ALA A 146 1.37 -1.28 9.64
CA ALA A 146 2.57 -1.17 10.46
C ALA A 146 2.97 0.28 10.76
N ARG A 147 2.43 1.29 10.04
CA ARG A 147 2.74 2.72 10.22
C ARG A 147 4.26 3.01 10.17
N PRO A 148 4.89 2.83 9.00
CA PRO A 148 6.34 2.94 8.86
C PRO A 148 6.84 4.37 9.09
N THR A 149 8.10 4.48 9.50
CA THR A 149 8.77 5.76 9.75
C THR A 149 9.01 6.53 8.45
N TYR A 150 9.28 5.80 7.37
CA TYR A 150 9.58 6.37 6.06
C TYR A 150 8.66 5.76 4.98
N HIS A 151 8.32 6.57 3.99
CA HIS A 151 7.57 6.14 2.82
C HIS A 151 8.31 6.55 1.55
N LEU A 152 8.53 5.60 0.66
CA LEU A 152 8.81 5.88 -0.74
C LEU A 152 7.51 5.65 -1.53
N LEU A 153 6.86 6.74 -1.92
CA LEU A 153 5.49 6.71 -2.43
C LEU A 153 5.43 7.14 -3.90
N GLY A 154 5.04 6.22 -4.78
CA GLY A 154 4.76 6.50 -6.18
C GLY A 154 3.32 7.00 -6.40
N VAL A 155 3.17 8.22 -6.92
CA VAL A 155 1.87 8.79 -7.33
C VAL A 155 1.66 8.66 -8.85
N TYR A 156 0.41 8.47 -9.29
CA TYR A 156 0.09 8.40 -10.71
C TYR A 156 -0.02 9.77 -11.40
N ALA A 157 -0.04 10.85 -10.62
CA ALA A 157 -0.30 12.23 -11.05
C ALA A 157 0.52 13.19 -10.17
N PRO A 158 1.32 14.10 -10.75
CA PRO A 158 2.11 15.08 -10.00
C PRO A 158 1.26 15.99 -9.10
N GLU A 159 0.02 16.25 -9.46
CA GLU A 159 -0.90 17.14 -8.72
C GLU A 159 -1.27 16.56 -7.34
N LEU A 160 -1.07 15.26 -7.12
CA LEU A 160 -1.23 14.62 -5.81
C LEU A 160 -0.08 14.93 -4.84
N PHE A 161 0.92 15.72 -5.27
CA PHE A 161 2.18 15.94 -4.55
C PHE A 161 2.20 17.21 -3.67
N GLU A 162 1.16 18.04 -3.65
CA GLU A 162 1.13 19.21 -2.77
C GLU A 162 0.97 18.80 -1.29
N GLY A 163 2.09 18.35 -0.69
CA GLY A 163 2.20 17.91 0.70
C GLY A 163 3.15 16.71 0.89
N THR A 164 4.37 16.98 1.37
CA THR A 164 5.22 16.07 2.19
C THR A 164 5.43 14.63 1.72
N PHE A 165 5.92 14.37 0.49
CA PHE A 165 6.46 13.04 0.14
C PHE A 165 7.75 13.18 -0.68
N LEU A 166 8.73 12.28 -0.47
CA LEU A 166 9.96 12.21 -1.27
C LEU A 166 9.74 11.23 -2.44
N LEU A 167 10.05 11.65 -3.67
CA LEU A 167 9.79 10.90 -4.89
C LEU A 167 11.05 10.15 -5.38
N LEU A 168 10.91 8.89 -5.79
CA LEU A 168 11.77 8.28 -6.82
C LEU A 168 10.87 7.88 -7.99
N VAL A 169 11.22 8.38 -9.17
CA VAL A 169 10.64 8.00 -10.48
C VAL A 169 11.21 6.65 -10.90
#